data_AF-A0A397TWI6-F1
#
_entry.id   AF-A0A397TWI6-F1
#
_cell.length_a   1.000
_cell.length_b   1.000
_cell.length_c   1.000
_cell.angle_alpha   90.00
_cell.angle_beta   90.00
_cell.angle_gamma   90.00
#
_symmetry.space_group_name_H-M   'P 1'
#
loop_
_entity.id
_entity.type
_entity.pdbx_description
1 polymer ?
#
loop_
_entity_poly.entity_id
_entity_poly.type
_entity_poly.pdbx_seq_one_letter_code
_entity_poly.pdbx_strand_id
1 'polypeptide(L)'
;MDTEDSPLPCLFSTLVKTYEHKKLSEYETKEKQRIRNADTNAIKTRIKLFEPHFVELSSFQNKLEKYTICEKHYNQIVPKDNYLNYLNDDSLPYPRKRSRNSNILNLNNMQIESSTDIGIQVELDSIDSNNDLLMQIKILKDSLNTLTTDHSKQAQIIENKNNKIFELEHECEYLKKEIADYNYKLGNLNLYKSQVEALINEKMNYQVKIFI
;
A
#
# COMPACT_ATOMS: atom_id res chain seq x y z
N MET A 1 46.90 9.44 -1.14
CA MET A 1 45.68 10.15 -1.55
C MET A 1 44.56 9.49 -0.78
N ASP A 2 44.33 10.03 0.41
CA ASP A 2 43.31 9.56 1.34
C ASP A 2 41.95 10.04 0.83
N THR A 3 41.12 9.12 0.36
CA THR A 3 39.69 9.38 0.20
C THR A 3 39.04 9.03 1.52
N GLU A 4 38.80 10.04 2.34
CA GLU A 4 37.87 9.98 3.47
C GLU A 4 36.53 9.43 2.97
N ASP A 5 36.31 8.14 3.20
CA ASP A 5 35.08 7.46 2.81
C ASP A 5 34.02 7.83 3.86
N SER A 6 33.41 9.01 3.67
CA SER A 6 32.28 9.45 4.49
C SER A 6 31.21 8.36 4.49
N PRO A 7 30.69 7.92 5.65
CA PRO A 7 29.76 6.80 5.71
C PRO A 7 28.52 7.11 4.85
N LEU A 8 28.27 6.28 3.83
CA LEU A 8 27.13 6.42 2.92
C LEU A 8 25.83 6.57 3.73
N PRO A 9 25.05 7.63 3.49
CA PRO A 9 23.88 7.93 4.31
C PRO A 9 22.82 6.84 4.16
N CYS A 10 22.06 6.61 5.24
CA CYS A 10 20.93 5.71 5.16
C CYS A 10 19.85 6.33 4.25
N LEU A 11 19.33 5.55 3.29
CA LEU A 11 18.30 5.96 2.33
C LEU A 11 17.10 6.64 2.99
N PHE A 12 16.70 6.13 4.15
CA PHE A 12 15.52 6.61 4.88
C PHE A 12 15.84 7.73 5.88
N SER A 13 17.11 8.08 6.11
CA SER A 13 17.52 9.07 7.13
C SER A 13 16.90 10.46 6.89
N THR A 14 16.81 10.88 5.63
CA THR A 14 16.21 12.15 5.24
C THR A 14 14.68 12.10 5.27
N LEU A 15 14.09 10.91 5.05
CA LEU A 15 12.65 10.69 5.01
C LEU A 15 12.00 10.67 6.40
N VAL A 16 12.76 10.33 7.45
CA VAL A 16 12.25 10.32 8.84
C VAL A 16 11.65 11.67 9.22
N LYS A 17 12.34 12.77 8.90
CA LYS A 17 11.87 14.13 9.24
C LYS A 17 10.66 14.55 8.39
N THR A 18 10.68 14.22 7.10
CA THR A 18 9.61 14.59 6.16
C THR A 18 8.30 13.84 6.46
N TYR A 19 8.40 12.61 6.97
CA TYR A 19 7.26 11.71 7.20
C TYR A 19 7.11 11.29 8.66
N GLU A 20 7.24 12.24 9.59
CA GLU A 20 7.12 12.00 11.03
C GLU A 20 5.78 11.35 11.41
N HIS A 21 4.70 11.77 10.74
CA HIS A 21 3.35 11.22 10.90
C HIS A 21 3.22 9.74 10.48
N LYS A 22 4.15 9.22 9.66
CA LYS A 22 4.15 7.82 9.18
C LYS A 22 4.94 6.86 10.07
N LYS A 23 5.37 7.30 11.27
CA LYS A 23 6.06 6.48 12.29
C LYS A 23 7.26 5.69 11.74
N LEU A 24 7.99 6.30 10.80
CA LEU A 24 9.25 5.74 10.34
C LEU A 24 10.28 5.81 11.48
N SER A 25 11.01 4.73 11.74
CA SER A 25 11.97 4.72 12.86
C SER A 25 13.03 5.79 12.68
N GLU A 26 13.35 6.50 13.76
CA GLU A 26 14.46 7.43 13.74
C GLU A 26 15.77 6.75 13.37
N TYR A 27 16.55 7.46 12.57
CA TYR A 27 17.91 7.05 12.25
C TYR A 27 18.72 7.00 13.54
N GLU A 28 19.36 5.86 13.81
CA GLU A 28 20.19 5.68 15.00
C GLU A 28 21.58 5.30 14.54
N THR A 29 22.57 6.06 14.99
CA THR A 29 23.99 5.77 14.82
C THR A 29 24.49 5.01 16.05
N LYS A 30 24.66 3.70 15.93
CA LYS A 30 25.40 2.90 16.92
C LYS A 30 26.78 2.56 16.38
N GLU A 31 27.79 2.56 17.23
CA GLU A 31 29.18 2.20 16.87
C GLU A 31 29.31 0.81 16.22
N LYS A 32 28.37 -0.12 16.47
CA LYS A 32 28.33 -1.47 15.89
C LYS A 32 27.04 -1.76 15.11
N GLN A 33 26.55 -0.80 14.33
CA GLN A 33 25.34 -1.00 13.54
C GLN A 33 25.61 -1.86 12.30
N ARG A 34 24.74 -2.85 12.04
CA ARG A 34 24.78 -3.59 10.77
C ARG A 34 24.20 -2.73 9.66
N ILE A 35 25.05 -2.26 8.76
CA ILE A 35 24.69 -1.48 7.59
C ILE A 35 24.59 -2.44 6.40
N ARG A 36 23.56 -2.29 5.57
CA ARG A 36 23.40 -3.07 4.33
C ARG A 36 23.37 -2.16 3.12
N ASN A 37 23.92 -2.62 2.00
CA ASN A 37 23.86 -1.88 0.75
C ASN A 37 22.40 -1.84 0.24
N ALA A 38 21.89 -0.65 -0.10
CA ALA A 38 20.55 -0.48 -0.63
C ALA A 38 20.37 -1.09 -2.04
N ASP A 39 21.47 -1.36 -2.74
CA ASP A 39 21.46 -1.87 -4.12
C ASP A 39 21.18 -3.38 -4.26
N THR A 40 21.08 -4.12 -3.15
CA THR A 40 20.78 -5.55 -3.22
C THR A 40 19.38 -5.82 -3.79
N ASN A 41 19.23 -6.86 -4.60
CA ASN A 41 17.95 -7.20 -5.25
C ASN A 41 16.78 -7.32 -4.27
N ALA A 42 17.00 -7.92 -3.10
CA ALA A 42 15.97 -8.05 -2.06
C ALA A 42 15.49 -6.68 -1.55
N ILE A 43 16.41 -5.74 -1.38
CA ILE A 43 16.10 -4.38 -0.92
C ILE A 43 15.45 -3.57 -2.05
N LYS A 44 15.94 -3.67 -3.28
CA LYS A 44 15.34 -3.02 -4.47
C LYS A 44 13.87 -3.37 -4.64
N THR A 45 13.55 -4.66 -4.63
CA THR A 45 12.17 -5.15 -4.73
C THR A 45 11.33 -4.65 -3.57
N ARG A 46 11.92 -4.57 -2.37
CA ARG A 46 11.20 -4.09 -1.20
C ARG A 46 10.92 -2.59 -1.26
N ILE A 47 11.90 -1.77 -1.60
CA ILE A 47 11.77 -0.30 -1.74
C ILE A 47 10.65 0.06 -2.72
N LYS A 48 10.52 -0.68 -3.83
CA LYS A 48 9.43 -0.50 -4.81
C LYS A 48 8.03 -0.54 -4.19
N LEU A 49 7.81 -1.39 -3.17
CA LEU A 49 6.50 -1.47 -2.51
C LEU A 49 6.17 -0.23 -1.68
N PHE A 50 7.18 0.55 -1.30
CA PHE A 50 7.02 1.75 -0.47
C PHE A 50 6.95 3.05 -1.29
N GLU A 51 7.13 3.00 -2.61
CA GLU A 51 7.05 4.17 -3.49
C GLU A 51 5.73 4.93 -3.46
N PRO A 52 4.55 4.26 -3.39
CA PRO A 52 3.29 4.97 -3.26
C PRO A 52 3.21 5.80 -1.96
N HIS A 53 4.02 5.43 -0.96
CA HIS A 53 4.02 6.05 0.36
C HIS A 53 5.12 7.09 0.54
N PHE A 54 6.22 6.97 -0.20
CA PHE A 54 7.37 7.87 -0.13
C PHE A 54 7.82 8.16 -1.56
N VAL A 55 7.34 9.27 -2.11
CA VAL A 55 7.49 9.60 -3.54
C VAL A 55 8.96 9.77 -3.92
N GLU A 56 9.80 10.22 -2.99
CA GLU A 56 11.24 10.43 -3.19
C GLU A 56 12.00 9.12 -3.44
N LEU A 57 11.46 7.97 -3.02
CA LEU A 57 12.07 6.66 -3.30
C LEU A 57 12.21 6.38 -4.80
N SER A 58 11.29 6.89 -5.62
CA SER A 58 11.37 6.80 -7.08
C SER A 58 12.63 7.46 -7.64
N SER A 59 13.04 8.59 -7.04
CA SER A 59 14.24 9.34 -7.44
C SER A 59 15.54 8.66 -7.00
N PHE A 60 15.47 7.82 -5.96
CA PHE A 60 16.62 7.08 -5.44
C PHE A 60 16.86 5.76 -6.17
N GLN A 61 15.88 5.18 -6.88
CA GLN A 61 16.02 3.89 -7.57
C GLN A 61 17.25 3.80 -8.47
N ASN A 62 17.53 4.86 -9.24
CA ASN A 62 18.66 4.91 -10.18
C ASN A 62 20.01 5.24 -9.51
N LYS A 63 20.02 5.44 -8.19
CA LYS A 63 21.20 5.87 -7.40
C LYS A 63 21.36 5.06 -6.10
N LEU A 64 20.72 3.89 -5.97
CA LEU A 64 20.72 3.08 -4.74
C LEU A 64 22.11 2.65 -4.30
N GLU A 65 23.06 2.50 -5.24
CA GLU A 65 24.48 2.24 -4.95
C GLU A 65 25.13 3.29 -4.04
N LYS A 66 24.58 4.52 -4.00
CA LYS A 66 25.06 5.63 -3.16
C LYS A 66 24.41 5.68 -1.78
N TYR A 67 23.57 4.71 -1.45
CA TYR A 67 22.82 4.69 -0.19
C TYR A 67 22.99 3.36 0.53
N THR A 68 22.89 3.44 1.85
CA THR A 68 22.81 2.25 2.70
C THR A 68 21.45 2.16 3.37
N ILE A 69 21.17 1.02 3.99
CA ILE A 69 20.05 0.85 4.91
C ILE A 69 20.61 0.48 6.27
N CYS A 70 20.29 1.31 7.27
CA CYS A 70 20.66 1.05 8.65
C CYS A 70 19.82 -0.10 9.23
N GLU A 71 20.32 -0.76 10.27
CA GLU A 71 19.67 -1.93 10.87
C GLU A 71 18.22 -1.68 11.31
N LYS A 72 17.91 -0.49 11.83
CA LYS A 72 16.54 -0.12 12.25
C LYS A 72 15.59 -0.07 11.05
N HIS A 73 15.97 0.66 10.01
CA HIS A 73 15.17 0.77 8.79
C HIS A 73 15.07 -0.58 8.08
N TYR A 74 16.17 -1.34 8.03
CA TYR A 74 16.15 -2.69 7.50
C TYR A 74 15.10 -3.52 8.23
N ASN A 75 15.16 -3.60 9.56
CA ASN A 75 14.26 -4.42 10.36
C ASN A 75 12.78 -3.97 10.31
N GLN A 76 12.52 -2.70 10.04
CA GLN A 76 11.17 -2.17 9.86
C GLN A 76 10.61 -2.47 8.46
N ILE A 77 11.46 -2.41 7.43
CA ILE A 77 11.04 -2.37 6.02
C ILE A 77 11.18 -3.74 5.36
N VAL A 78 12.24 -4.50 5.65
CA VAL A 78 12.61 -5.69 4.87
C VAL A 78 12.06 -7.00 5.45
N PRO A 79 12.20 -7.32 6.75
CA PRO A 79 11.77 -8.63 7.27
C PRO A 79 10.26 -8.81 7.45
N LYS A 80 9.45 -7.74 7.51
CA LYS A 80 8.03 -7.83 7.89
C LYS A 80 7.15 -6.92 7.04
N ASP A 81 5.96 -7.40 6.68
CA ASP A 81 4.91 -6.62 6.01
C ASP A 81 4.13 -5.72 6.96
N ASN A 82 4.30 -5.87 8.27
CA ASN A 82 3.54 -5.11 9.28
C ASN A 82 3.61 -3.59 9.08
N TYR A 83 4.77 -3.06 8.67
CA TYR A 83 4.90 -1.63 8.41
C TYR A 83 4.23 -1.22 7.11
N LEU A 84 4.34 -2.03 6.06
CA LEU A 84 3.65 -1.76 4.80
C LEU A 84 2.12 -1.82 4.96
N ASN A 85 1.62 -2.79 5.71
CA ASN A 85 0.20 -2.93 6.03
C ASN A 85 -0.32 -1.73 6.84
N TYR A 86 0.47 -1.24 7.79
CA TYR A 86 0.15 -0.01 8.52
C TYR A 86 0.07 1.21 7.61
N LEU A 87 0.95 1.32 6.61
CA LEU A 87 0.90 2.42 5.65
C LEU A 87 -0.28 2.32 4.68
N ASN A 88 -0.79 1.12 4.41
CA ASN A 88 -1.94 0.90 3.52
C ASN A 88 -3.29 1.09 4.21
N ASP A 89 -3.34 1.05 5.54
CA ASP A 89 -4.57 1.15 6.33
C ASP A 89 -4.38 2.05 7.55
N ASP A 90 -4.80 3.32 7.40
CA ASP A 90 -4.71 4.36 8.43
C ASP A 90 -5.51 4.02 9.71
N SER A 91 -6.39 3.02 9.67
CA SER A 91 -7.20 2.60 10.82
C SER A 91 -6.47 1.64 11.77
N LEU A 92 -5.34 1.05 11.36
CA LEU A 92 -4.64 0.05 12.15
C LEU A 92 -3.64 0.68 13.14
N PRO A 93 -3.69 0.35 14.44
CA PRO A 93 -2.67 0.78 15.38
C PRO A 93 -1.33 0.09 15.06
N TYR A 94 -0.29 0.90 14.80
CA TYR A 94 1.05 0.35 14.55
C TYR A 94 1.52 -0.54 15.72
N PRO A 95 1.88 -1.81 15.48
CA PRO A 95 2.22 -2.73 16.55
C PRO A 95 3.50 -2.29 17.27
N ARG A 96 3.36 -1.76 18.50
CA ARG A 96 4.50 -1.55 19.40
C ARG A 96 5.14 -2.91 19.71
N LYS A 97 6.46 -3.00 19.58
CA LYS A 97 7.21 -4.21 19.97
C LYS A 97 6.81 -4.61 21.39
N ARG A 98 6.33 -5.86 21.59
CA ARG A 98 6.24 -6.47 22.91
C ARG A 98 7.63 -6.41 23.53
N SER A 99 7.78 -5.64 24.61
CA SER A 99 9.00 -5.64 25.43
C SER A 99 9.16 -7.05 25.98
N ARG A 100 10.28 -7.71 25.67
CA ARG A 100 10.69 -8.89 26.43
C ARG A 100 11.25 -8.34 27.74
N ASN A 101 10.44 -8.39 28.81
CA ASN A 101 10.95 -8.20 30.16
C ASN A 101 11.99 -9.29 30.41
N SER A 102 13.26 -8.95 30.34
CA SER A 102 14.33 -9.76 30.91
C SER A 102 14.27 -9.56 32.43
N ASN A 103 13.62 -10.48 33.14
CA ASN A 103 13.78 -10.60 34.59
C ASN A 103 15.24 -10.99 34.86
N ILE A 104 16.11 -10.00 35.03
CA ILE A 104 17.38 -10.18 35.72
C ILE A 104 17.03 -10.23 37.20
N LEU A 105 16.76 -11.42 37.72
CA LEU A 105 16.76 -11.65 39.16
C LEU A 105 18.21 -11.59 39.62
N ASN A 106 18.60 -10.45 40.19
CA ASN A 106 19.78 -10.32 41.03
C ASN A 106 19.58 -11.23 42.24
N LEU A 107 20.21 -12.40 42.23
CA LEU A 107 20.31 -13.25 43.41
C LEU A 107 21.72 -13.08 43.99
N ASN A 108 21.88 -12.09 44.87
CA ASN A 108 23.04 -12.01 45.75
C ASN A 108 22.58 -11.93 47.20
N ASN A 109 23.06 -12.92 47.96
CA ASN A 109 23.12 -13.02 49.42
C ASN A 109 21.80 -13.04 50.21
N MET A 110 21.41 -14.23 50.66
CA MET A 110 21.53 -14.54 52.09
C MET A 110 21.52 -16.05 52.35
N GLN A 111 22.36 -16.45 53.30
CA GLN A 111 22.68 -17.81 53.72
C GLN A 111 21.83 -18.19 54.95
N ILE A 112 21.43 -19.48 55.02
CA ILE A 112 21.23 -20.29 56.25
C ILE A 112 19.91 -19.95 57.02
N GLU A 113 19.03 -20.86 57.47
CA GLU A 113 19.18 -22.17 58.13
C GLU A 113 17.85 -23.00 58.13
N SER A 114 18.02 -24.30 58.34
CA SER A 114 17.09 -25.35 58.85
C SER A 114 15.77 -24.94 59.53
N SER A 115 14.64 -25.56 59.13
CA SER A 115 13.70 -26.30 60.01
C SER A 115 12.30 -26.48 59.39
N THR A 116 11.83 -27.74 59.40
CA THR A 116 10.42 -28.21 59.47
C THR A 116 9.42 -27.92 58.33
N ASP A 117 8.77 -29.02 57.90
CA ASP A 117 7.56 -29.16 57.09
C ASP A 117 6.82 -27.88 56.67
N ILE A 118 6.86 -27.61 55.37
CA ILE A 118 5.83 -26.84 54.68
C ILE A 118 5.41 -27.70 53.48
N GLY A 119 4.30 -28.42 53.64
CA GLY A 119 3.59 -28.97 52.50
C GLY A 119 3.26 -27.83 51.56
N ILE A 120 3.91 -27.81 50.40
CA ILE A 120 3.65 -26.84 49.33
C ILE A 120 2.20 -27.05 48.91
N GLN A 121 1.31 -26.18 49.37
CA GLN A 121 0.02 -25.99 48.73
C GLN A 121 0.33 -25.37 47.37
N VAL A 122 0.19 -26.18 46.33
CA VAL A 122 0.14 -25.71 44.95
C VAL A 122 -1.17 -24.93 44.84
N GLU A 123 -1.11 -23.61 44.97
CA GLU A 123 -2.20 -22.74 44.54
C GLU A 123 -2.46 -23.01 43.07
N LEU A 124 -3.67 -23.49 42.79
CA LEU A 124 -4.11 -23.94 41.50
C LEU A 124 -4.59 -22.72 40.68
N ASP A 125 -3.66 -21.85 40.28
CA ASP A 125 -3.91 -20.65 39.44
C ASP A 125 -4.44 -21.00 38.01
N SER A 126 -4.62 -22.28 37.70
CA SER A 126 -4.98 -22.75 36.36
C SER A 126 -6.45 -22.59 35.98
N ILE A 127 -7.35 -22.36 36.94
CA ILE A 127 -8.80 -22.30 36.65
C ILE A 127 -9.17 -20.95 36.02
N ASP A 128 -8.61 -19.85 36.52
CA ASP A 128 -8.87 -18.50 35.97
C ASP A 128 -8.25 -18.32 34.59
N SER A 129 -7.08 -18.91 34.34
CA SER A 129 -6.43 -18.88 33.02
C SER A 129 -7.22 -19.65 31.96
N ASN A 130 -7.90 -20.74 32.31
CA ASN A 130 -8.68 -21.53 31.34
C ASN A 130 -10.01 -20.84 30.97
N ASN A 131 -10.64 -20.16 31.92
CA ASN A 131 -11.85 -19.37 31.65
C ASN A 131 -11.56 -18.15 30.76
N ASP A 132 -10.43 -17.47 30.97
CA ASP A 132 -10.01 -16.35 30.13
C ASP A 132 -9.70 -16.79 28.69
N LEU A 133 -9.03 -17.95 28.53
CA LEU A 133 -8.79 -18.55 27.21
C LEU A 133 -10.09 -18.91 26.49
N LEU A 134 -11.07 -19.49 27.20
CA LEU A 134 -12.38 -19.82 26.62
C LEU A 134 -13.13 -18.55 26.17
N MET A 135 -13.03 -17.46 26.94
CA MET A 135 -13.63 -16.17 26.58
C MET A 135 -12.97 -15.58 25.32
N GLN A 136 -11.64 -15.62 25.23
CA GLN A 136 -10.90 -15.17 24.05
C GLN A 136 -11.26 -16.01 22.81
N ILE A 137 -11.38 -17.34 22.93
CA ILE A 137 -11.82 -18.21 21.83
C ILE A 137 -13.22 -17.85 21.36
N LYS A 138 -14.14 -17.55 22.29
CA LYS A 138 -15.51 -17.14 21.93
C LYS A 138 -15.52 -15.81 21.17
N ILE A 139 -14.78 -14.81 21.65
CA ILE A 139 -14.65 -13.50 20.98
C ILE A 139 -14.08 -13.65 19.57
N LEU A 140 -13.04 -14.47 19.42
CA LEU A 140 -12.43 -14.75 18.11
C LEU A 140 -13.41 -15.45 17.17
N LYS A 141 -14.19 -16.41 17.68
CA LYS A 141 -15.21 -17.11 16.89
C LYS A 141 -16.32 -16.17 16.43
N ASP A 142 -16.79 -15.29 17.30
CA ASP A 142 -17.82 -14.30 16.96
C ASP A 142 -17.27 -13.30 15.92
N SER A 143 -16.04 -12.83 16.10
CA SER A 143 -15.36 -11.94 15.14
C SER A 143 -15.14 -12.61 13.77
N LEU A 144 -14.84 -13.91 13.75
CA LEU A 144 -14.69 -14.67 12.52
C LEU A 144 -16.03 -14.82 11.79
N ASN A 145 -17.11 -15.09 12.53
CA ASN A 145 -18.45 -15.17 11.96
C ASN A 145 -18.87 -13.83 11.35
N THR A 146 -18.68 -12.72 12.06
CA THR A 146 -19.00 -11.38 11.52
C THR A 146 -18.19 -11.09 10.26
N LEU A 147 -16.88 -11.37 10.28
CA LEU A 147 -16.01 -11.16 9.10
C LEU A 147 -16.46 -12.00 7.90
N THR A 148 -16.85 -13.26 8.15
CA THR A 148 -17.36 -14.16 7.10
C THR A 148 -18.66 -13.61 6.49
N THR A 149 -19.57 -13.11 7.32
CA THR A 149 -20.82 -12.51 6.83
C THR A 149 -20.58 -11.23 6.04
N ASP A 150 -19.63 -10.39 6.46
CA ASP A 150 -19.31 -9.15 5.77
C ASP A 150 -18.61 -9.39 4.44
N HIS A 151 -17.68 -10.35 4.38
CA HIS A 151 -17.09 -10.80 3.11
C HIS A 151 -18.15 -11.33 2.14
N SER A 152 -19.12 -12.12 2.62
CA SER A 152 -20.22 -12.60 1.76
C SER A 152 -21.05 -11.45 1.18
N LYS A 153 -21.37 -10.43 1.99
CA LYS A 153 -22.10 -9.24 1.52
C LYS A 153 -21.27 -8.44 0.50
N GLN A 154 -19.98 -8.25 0.77
CA GLN A 154 -19.08 -7.55 -0.15
C GLN A 154 -18.96 -8.28 -1.48
N ALA A 155 -18.85 -9.61 -1.47
CA ALA A 155 -18.83 -10.41 -2.69
C ALA A 155 -20.09 -10.21 -3.53
N GLN A 156 -21.28 -10.22 -2.90
CA GLN A 156 -22.54 -9.97 -3.59
C GLN A 156 -22.64 -8.54 -4.16
N ILE A 157 -22.12 -7.55 -3.43
CA ILE A 157 -22.06 -6.16 -3.93
C ILE A 157 -21.15 -6.06 -5.16
N ILE A 158 -20.00 -6.74 -5.14
CA ILE A 158 -19.05 -6.76 -6.27
C ILE A 158 -19.71 -7.41 -7.48
N GLU A 159 -20.38 -8.55 -7.30
CA GLU A 159 -21.09 -9.24 -8.37
C GLU A 159 -22.15 -8.34 -9.02
N ASN A 160 -22.99 -7.68 -8.20
CA ASN A 160 -24.00 -6.75 -8.69
C ASN A 160 -23.39 -5.57 -9.47
N LYS A 161 -22.27 -5.02 -8.97
CA LYS A 161 -21.56 -3.93 -9.66
C LYS A 161 -20.96 -4.39 -10.99
N ASN A 162 -20.38 -5.59 -11.04
CA ASN A 162 -19.82 -6.16 -12.26
C ASN A 162 -20.89 -6.38 -13.32
N ASN A 163 -22.06 -6.90 -12.94
CA ASN A 163 -23.20 -7.04 -13.84
C ASN A 163 -23.63 -5.67 -14.40
N LYS A 164 -23.65 -4.64 -13.54
CA LYS A 164 -24.01 -3.29 -14.00
C LYS A 164 -22.97 -2.69 -14.95
N ILE A 165 -21.68 -2.92 -14.69
CA ILE A 165 -20.60 -2.51 -15.60
C ILE A 165 -20.80 -3.16 -16.97
N PHE A 166 -21.05 -4.47 -17.00
CA PHE A 166 -21.27 -5.21 -18.25
C PHE A 166 -22.45 -4.64 -19.07
N GLU A 167 -23.58 -4.33 -18.43
CA GLU A 167 -24.71 -3.68 -19.10
C GLU A 167 -24.33 -2.33 -19.72
N LEU A 168 -23.64 -1.48 -18.95
CA LEU A 168 -23.22 -0.15 -19.38
C LEU A 168 -22.20 -0.20 -20.52
N GLU A 169 -21.28 -1.16 -20.48
CA GLU A 169 -20.31 -1.40 -21.55
C GLU A 169 -21.01 -1.74 -22.86
N HIS A 170 -22.01 -2.63 -22.81
CA HIS A 170 -22.80 -2.99 -23.99
C HIS A 170 -23.59 -1.79 -24.54
N GLU A 171 -24.21 -0.98 -23.67
CA GLU A 171 -24.92 0.24 -24.06
C GLU A 171 -23.97 1.26 -24.71
N CYS A 172 -22.78 1.46 -24.14
CA CYS A 172 -21.75 2.33 -24.71
C CYS A 172 -21.31 1.86 -26.10
N GLU A 173 -21.16 0.56 -26.31
CA GLU A 173 -20.80 0.03 -27.62
C GLU A 173 -21.92 0.21 -28.65
N TYR A 174 -23.18 0.02 -28.24
CA TYR A 174 -24.34 0.32 -29.08
C TYR A 174 -24.39 1.79 -29.51
N LEU A 175 -24.27 2.71 -28.55
CA LEU A 175 -24.29 4.15 -28.82
C LEU A 175 -23.13 4.61 -29.72
N LYS A 176 -21.93 4.01 -29.55
CA LYS A 176 -20.80 4.27 -30.44
C LYS A 176 -21.11 3.89 -31.90
N LYS A 177 -21.77 2.74 -32.11
CA LYS A 177 -22.20 2.31 -33.45
C LYS A 177 -23.23 3.27 -34.04
N GLU A 178 -24.18 3.73 -33.22
CA GLU A 178 -25.21 4.68 -33.65
C GLU A 178 -24.61 6.04 -34.06
N ILE A 179 -23.68 6.57 -33.26
CA ILE A 179 -22.94 7.80 -33.57
C ILE A 179 -22.15 7.66 -34.88
N ALA A 180 -21.51 6.51 -35.11
CA ALA A 180 -20.79 6.26 -36.36
C ALA A 180 -21.71 6.31 -37.59
N ASP A 181 -22.91 5.73 -37.49
CA ASP A 181 -23.90 5.75 -38.56
C ASP A 181 -24.43 7.19 -38.83
N TYR A 182 -24.73 7.96 -37.79
CA TYR A 182 -25.13 9.36 -37.95
C TYR A 182 -24.02 10.22 -38.57
N ASN A 183 -22.76 10.01 -38.17
CA ASN A 183 -21.63 10.72 -38.75
C ASN A 183 -21.46 10.39 -40.24
N TYR A 184 -21.65 9.13 -40.62
CA TYR A 184 -21.63 8.72 -42.03
C TYR A 184 -22.74 9.41 -42.83
N LYS A 185 -23.98 9.41 -42.33
CA LYS A 185 -25.11 10.10 -42.96
C LYS A 185 -24.87 11.61 -43.09
N LEU A 186 -24.34 12.25 -42.04
CA LEU A 186 -24.00 13.67 -42.05
C LEU A 186 -22.92 14.01 -43.08
N GLY A 187 -21.90 13.16 -43.21
CA GLY A 187 -20.87 13.29 -44.24
C GLY A 187 -21.45 13.29 -45.65
N ASN A 188 -22.37 12.36 -45.94
CA ASN A 188 -23.05 12.28 -47.25
C ASN A 188 -23.91 13.53 -47.53
N LEU A 189 -24.64 14.03 -46.52
CA LEU A 189 -25.42 15.26 -46.65
C LEU A 189 -24.54 16.48 -46.94
N ASN A 190 -23.39 16.59 -46.28
CA ASN A 190 -22.43 17.67 -46.53
C ASN A 190 -21.84 17.60 -47.95
N LEU A 191 -21.59 16.40 -48.46
CA LEU A 191 -21.16 16.20 -49.85
C LEU A 191 -22.24 16.70 -50.83
N TYR A 192 -23.49 16.29 -50.62
CA TYR A 192 -24.62 16.71 -51.46
C TYR A 192 -24.81 18.24 -51.41
N LYS A 193 -24.74 18.84 -50.22
CA LYS A 193 -24.80 20.29 -50.05
C LYS A 193 -23.72 21.00 -50.86
N SER A 194 -22.48 20.52 -50.78
CA SER A 194 -21.35 21.09 -51.52
C SER A 194 -21.54 21.01 -53.04
N GLN A 195 -22.10 19.89 -53.54
CA GLN A 195 -22.43 19.73 -54.95
C GLN A 195 -23.51 20.71 -55.42
N VAL A 196 -24.56 20.91 -54.60
CA VAL A 196 -25.63 21.89 -54.91
C VAL A 196 -25.08 23.31 -54.93
N GLU A 197 -24.25 23.68 -53.95
CA GLU A 197 -23.60 25.00 -53.90
C GLU A 197 -22.72 25.25 -55.14
N ALA A 198 -21.96 24.25 -55.59
CA ALA A 198 -21.16 24.34 -56.82
C ALA A 198 -22.04 24.60 -58.06
N LEU A 199 -23.14 23.87 -58.21
CA LEU A 199 -24.08 24.06 -59.33
C LEU A 199 -24.75 25.44 -59.33
N ILE A 200 -25.10 25.95 -58.15
CA ILE A 200 -25.64 27.31 -58.01
C ILE A 200 -24.61 28.35 -58.47
N ASN A 201 -23.36 28.22 -58.04
CA ASN A 201 -22.28 29.11 -58.44
C ASN A 201 -22.02 29.07 -59.96
N GLU A 202 -22.02 27.88 -60.56
CA GLU A 202 -21.90 27.73 -62.02
C GLU A 202 -23.04 28.44 -62.74
N LYS A 203 -24.29 28.23 -62.31
CA LYS A 203 -25.46 28.88 -62.91
C LYS A 203 -25.37 30.41 -62.84
N MET A 204 -24.95 30.96 -61.72
CA MET A 204 -24.77 32.42 -61.56
C MET A 204 -23.69 32.95 -62.51
N ASN A 205 -22.58 32.24 -62.67
CA ASN A 205 -21.51 32.61 -63.60
C ASN A 205 -21.98 32.60 -65.06
N TYR A 206 -22.80 31.63 -65.47
CA TYR A 206 -23.38 31.60 -66.82
C TYR A 206 -24.34 32.77 -67.07
N GLN A 207 -25.16 33.13 -66.09
CA GLN A 207 -26.07 34.27 -66.22
C GLN A 207 -25.29 35.58 -66.40
N VAL A 208 -24.24 35.82 -65.61
CA VAL A 208 -23.41 37.02 -65.76
C VAL A 208 -22.77 37.11 -67.15
N LYS A 209 -22.32 36.00 -67.73
CA LYS A 209 -21.70 35.96 -69.06
C LYS A 209 -22.65 36.26 -70.23
N ILE A 210 -23.97 36.15 -70.05
CA ILE A 210 -24.96 36.44 -71.10
C ILE A 210 -25.26 37.96 -71.19
N PHE A 211 -24.99 38.71 -70.12
CA PHE A 211 -25.28 40.16 -70.05
C PHE A 211 -24.07 41.07 -70.36
N ILE A 212 -22.94 40.49 -70.77
CA ILE A 212 -21.72 41.20 -71.23
C ILE A 212 -21.54 40.92 -72.72
#